data_AF-A0A1W9SRL2-F1
#
_entry.id   AF-A0A1W9SRL2-F1
#
_cell.length_a   1.000
_cell.length_b   1.000
_cell.length_c   1.000
_cell.angle_alpha   90.00
_cell.angle_beta   90.00
_cell.angle_gamma   90.00
#
_symmetry.space_group_name_H-M   'P 1'
#
loop_
_entity.id
_entity.type
_entity.pdbx_description
1 polymer ?
#
loop_
_entity_poly.entity_id
_entity_poly.type
_entity_poly.pdbx_seq_one_letter_code
_entity_poly.pdbx_strand_id
1 'polypeptide(L)'
;MKKKEFIIQFFLIFIIFIFNSHLLFSQIAVGSWRDHLPYRMTTKVVNVENRIYVLSRAGLFFYDKIDKSVKKISKIDGLSDFGISNIVYNNFNKILFIAYKNGNIDFILNNKVYNISDIKRSGQIVGSKKINDVFFIENKAYLSCDFGIVVIDMERREIKDSYFIGENGTQTTVTSLTVDNENNIYASTKNGILKANLEFDNLIDFNVWKKITDLPVNIISNNCEQIVFWDNRLFAKFVEEEKDFLCVFENETWKIIGEEDITRITKLVKNEDKFLIIYKDYLRIINQGEENINKYYIPAIAQYCIYDEENTLWVAGGNSGLRDGRTFETEYKHQSIYPNSPDIGGVFDMNINNSKLYVVAGGVSGFWGNLWKNFQLSVFENESWSNKEFGGLKDAMAICFNPRNPKQVFVASWGYGVIELDENNSLQNIYPGDSYVRTGGITFDKNNNLFVTNSEVPDAISVKNNNDEWFSLNYRELKNVETLEEIIVTEDNNKWVRLP
;
A
#
# COMPACT_ATOMS: atom_id res chain seq x y z
N MET A 1 -46.92 47.40 6.13
CA MET A 1 -45.98 46.85 5.12
C MET A 1 -44.54 46.86 5.60
N LYS A 2 -43.94 48.03 5.89
CA LYS A 2 -42.51 48.19 6.24
C LYS A 2 -41.95 47.23 7.31
N LYS A 3 -42.72 46.87 8.36
CA LYS A 3 -42.25 45.97 9.44
C LYS A 3 -42.19 44.49 9.02
N LYS A 4 -43.09 44.03 8.13
CA LYS A 4 -43.07 42.65 7.59
C LYS A 4 -41.93 42.49 6.58
N GLU A 5 -41.72 43.49 5.74
CA GLU A 5 -40.61 43.54 4.77
C GLU A 5 -39.25 43.49 5.49
N PHE A 6 -39.10 44.23 6.59
CA PHE A 6 -37.89 44.22 7.40
C PHE A 6 -37.59 42.84 8.04
N ILE A 7 -38.62 42.16 8.57
CA ILE A 7 -38.46 40.81 9.15
C ILE A 7 -38.08 39.79 8.07
N ILE A 8 -38.68 39.88 6.88
CA ILE A 8 -38.36 38.98 5.75
C ILE A 8 -36.93 39.22 5.25
N GLN A 9 -36.49 40.48 5.14
CA GLN A 9 -35.10 40.81 4.79
C GLN A 9 -34.11 40.29 5.84
N PHE A 10 -34.41 40.45 7.13
CA PHE A 10 -33.54 39.95 8.19
C PHE A 10 -33.45 38.42 8.19
N PHE A 11 -34.57 37.73 7.95
CA PHE A 11 -34.62 36.28 7.84
C PHE A 11 -33.85 35.76 6.61
N LEU A 12 -33.93 36.45 5.46
CA LEU A 12 -33.14 36.13 4.26
C LEU A 12 -31.64 36.33 4.49
N ILE A 13 -31.22 37.42 5.14
CA ILE A 13 -29.81 37.66 5.50
C ILE A 13 -29.29 36.57 6.45
N PHE A 14 -30.11 36.16 7.43
CA PHE A 14 -29.77 35.08 8.37
C PHE A 14 -29.62 33.73 7.67
N ILE A 15 -30.52 33.40 6.73
CA ILE A 15 -30.42 32.20 5.89
C ILE A 15 -29.14 32.23 5.05
N ILE A 16 -28.82 33.37 4.42
CA ILE A 16 -27.58 33.54 3.65
C ILE A 16 -26.35 33.33 4.55
N PHE A 17 -26.37 33.82 5.79
CA PHE A 17 -25.28 33.61 6.75
C PHE A 17 -25.11 32.14 7.16
N ILE A 18 -26.23 31.41 7.35
CA ILE A 18 -26.19 29.97 7.66
C ILE A 18 -25.63 29.18 6.46
N PHE A 19 -26.10 29.45 5.24
CA PHE A 19 -25.61 28.74 4.05
C PHE A 19 -24.13 29.03 3.73
N ASN A 20 -23.60 30.21 4.08
CA ASN A 20 -22.18 30.53 3.88
C ASN A 20 -21.26 29.98 4.99
N SER A 21 -21.80 29.66 6.18
CA SER A 21 -21.00 29.09 7.27
C SER A 21 -20.44 27.69 6.96
N HIS A 22 -21.03 26.99 6.00
CA HIS A 22 -20.61 25.65 5.57
C HIS A 22 -19.45 25.63 4.56
N LEU A 23 -18.93 26.79 4.13
CA LEU A 23 -17.80 26.90 3.19
C LEU A 23 -16.46 27.22 3.86
N LEU A 24 -16.40 27.22 5.20
CA LEU A 24 -15.16 27.41 5.92
C LEU A 24 -14.39 26.08 5.99
N PHE A 25 -13.41 25.91 5.10
CA PHE A 25 -12.37 24.91 5.30
C PHE A 25 -11.51 25.34 6.48
N SER A 26 -11.62 24.63 7.60
CA SER A 26 -10.74 24.86 8.74
C SER A 26 -9.31 24.59 8.29
N GLN A 27 -8.46 25.63 8.34
CA GLN A 27 -7.03 25.42 8.30
C GLN A 27 -6.62 24.54 9.48
N ILE A 28 -5.61 23.69 9.29
CA ILE A 28 -5.02 22.96 10.41
C ILE A 28 -4.55 23.98 11.45
N ALA A 29 -4.87 23.74 12.73
CA ALA A 29 -4.45 24.66 13.79
C ALA A 29 -2.92 24.77 13.79
N VAL A 30 -2.39 25.98 13.94
CA VAL A 30 -0.94 26.23 14.01
C VAL A 30 -0.33 25.31 15.08
N GLY A 31 0.73 24.58 14.71
CA GLY A 31 1.39 23.59 15.57
C GLY A 31 0.84 22.17 15.44
N SER A 32 -0.19 21.94 14.62
CA SER A 32 -0.68 20.60 14.30
C SER A 32 0.12 19.95 13.18
N TRP A 33 0.25 18.63 13.24
CA TRP A 33 0.82 17.84 12.15
C TRP A 33 -0.28 17.30 11.25
N ARG A 34 0.02 17.18 9.95
CA ARG A 34 -0.80 16.42 9.00
C ARG A 34 0.11 15.54 8.14
N ASP A 35 -0.43 14.43 7.66
CA ASP A 35 0.26 13.51 6.77
C ASP A 35 -0.35 13.48 5.35
N HIS A 36 0.50 13.23 4.37
CA HIS A 36 0.13 13.10 2.96
C HIS A 36 0.76 11.83 2.37
N LEU A 37 0.24 10.69 2.80
CA LEU A 37 0.67 9.37 2.34
C LEU A 37 -0.12 8.94 1.10
N PRO A 38 0.47 8.15 0.17
CA PRO A 38 -0.25 7.65 -1.00
C PRO A 38 -1.17 6.47 -0.65
N TYR A 39 -2.48 6.64 -0.82
CA TYR A 39 -3.47 5.60 -0.46
C TYR A 39 -3.99 4.77 -1.63
N ARG A 40 -3.62 5.13 -2.86
CA ARG A 40 -4.15 4.51 -4.09
C ARG A 40 -3.74 3.05 -4.26
N MET A 41 -2.56 2.65 -3.77
CA MET A 41 -2.10 1.26 -3.87
C MET A 41 -2.60 0.40 -2.70
N THR A 42 -3.69 -0.33 -2.90
CA THR A 42 -4.36 -1.13 -1.87
C THR A 42 -3.90 -2.59 -1.87
N THR A 43 -3.83 -3.21 -0.69
CA THR A 43 -3.32 -4.57 -0.51
C THR A 43 -4.27 -5.48 0.26
N LYS A 44 -5.12 -4.93 1.15
CA LYS A 44 -6.09 -5.72 1.91
C LYS A 44 -7.37 -4.93 2.17
N VAL A 45 -8.49 -5.63 2.23
CA VAL A 45 -9.79 -5.10 2.63
C VAL A 45 -10.40 -5.98 3.72
N VAL A 46 -11.08 -5.35 4.68
CA VAL A 46 -11.78 -6.01 5.80
C VAL A 46 -13.13 -5.35 6.00
N ASN A 47 -14.20 -6.14 6.00
CA ASN A 47 -15.54 -5.66 6.33
C ASN A 47 -15.71 -5.60 7.86
N VAL A 48 -16.14 -4.45 8.37
CA VAL A 48 -16.32 -4.15 9.80
C VAL A 48 -17.64 -3.41 9.98
N GLU A 49 -18.71 -4.15 10.20
CA GLU A 49 -20.06 -3.58 10.40
C GLU A 49 -20.42 -2.61 9.27
N ASN A 50 -20.56 -1.31 9.55
CA ASN A 50 -20.88 -0.28 8.55
C ASN A 50 -19.67 0.31 7.83
N ARG A 51 -18.47 -0.25 7.99
CA ARG A 51 -17.22 0.28 7.43
C ARG A 51 -16.45 -0.79 6.69
N ILE A 52 -15.84 -0.39 5.58
CA ILE A 52 -14.86 -1.18 4.85
C ILE A 52 -13.48 -0.60 5.15
N TYR A 53 -12.70 -1.32 5.96
CA TYR A 53 -11.32 -0.94 6.25
C TYR A 53 -10.40 -1.41 5.11
N VAL A 54 -9.49 -0.54 4.71
CA VAL A 54 -8.62 -0.75 3.55
C VAL A 54 -7.18 -0.44 3.93
N LEU A 55 -6.34 -1.44 3.79
CA LEU A 55 -4.90 -1.30 3.92
C LEU A 55 -4.31 -0.92 2.57
N SER A 56 -3.62 0.21 2.52
CA SER A 56 -2.73 0.58 1.43
C SER A 56 -1.28 0.24 1.76
N ARG A 57 -0.39 0.32 0.77
CA ARG A 57 1.05 0.18 1.00
C ARG A 57 1.60 1.23 1.97
N ALA A 58 0.94 2.38 2.10
CA ALA A 58 1.42 3.49 2.91
C ALA A 58 0.67 3.64 4.25
N GLY A 59 -0.62 3.27 4.32
CA GLY A 59 -1.41 3.48 5.53
C GLY A 59 -2.79 2.83 5.50
N LEU A 60 -3.57 3.11 6.55
CA LEU A 60 -4.92 2.59 6.75
C LEU A 60 -5.95 3.68 6.49
N PHE A 61 -7.05 3.32 5.85
CA PHE A 61 -8.25 4.15 5.78
C PHE A 61 -9.50 3.26 5.86
N PHE A 62 -10.66 3.88 6.03
CA PHE A 62 -11.93 3.19 5.87
C PHE A 62 -12.89 3.99 5.01
N TYR A 63 -13.78 3.26 4.34
CA TYR A 63 -14.96 3.77 3.66
C TYR A 63 -16.18 3.47 4.53
N ASP A 64 -16.95 4.49 4.88
CA ASP A 64 -18.20 4.34 5.63
C ASP A 64 -19.35 4.05 4.66
N LYS A 65 -20.02 2.91 4.83
CA LYS A 65 -21.08 2.45 3.92
C LYS A 65 -22.34 3.32 4.00
N ILE A 66 -22.54 4.05 5.09
CA ILE A 66 -23.75 4.87 5.33
C ILE A 66 -23.60 6.25 4.69
N ASP A 67 -22.58 7.01 5.09
CA ASP A 67 -22.39 8.39 4.62
C ASP A 67 -21.46 8.51 3.40
N LYS A 68 -20.89 7.37 2.96
CA LYS A 68 -19.95 7.27 1.84
C LYS A 68 -18.66 8.07 2.03
N SER A 69 -18.34 8.46 3.28
CA SER A 69 -17.12 9.17 3.60
C SER A 69 -15.90 8.24 3.59
N VAL A 70 -14.75 8.81 3.24
CA VAL A 70 -13.45 8.12 3.29
C VAL A 70 -12.59 8.79 4.35
N LYS A 71 -12.15 8.05 5.36
CA LYS A 71 -11.39 8.57 6.50
C LYS A 71 -10.09 7.81 6.70
N LYS A 72 -8.99 8.56 6.85
CA LYS A 72 -7.66 8.02 7.15
C LYS A 72 -7.57 7.63 8.62
N ILE A 73 -6.73 6.65 8.92
CA ILE A 73 -6.31 6.34 10.28
C ILE A 73 -4.78 6.26 10.29
N SER A 74 -4.17 7.10 11.10
CA SER A 74 -2.74 7.32 11.17
C SER A 74 -2.27 7.41 12.63
N LYS A 75 -0.98 7.70 12.84
CA LYS A 75 -0.46 8.01 14.18
C LYS A 75 -1.09 9.27 14.78
N ILE A 76 -1.54 10.21 13.95
CA ILE A 76 -2.25 11.41 14.40
C ILE A 76 -3.59 11.01 15.04
N ASP A 77 -4.19 9.92 14.55
CA ASP A 77 -5.46 9.36 15.04
C ASP A 77 -5.28 8.34 16.18
N GLY A 78 -4.05 8.15 16.68
CA GLY A 78 -3.73 7.31 17.83
C GLY A 78 -3.07 5.96 17.52
N LEU A 79 -2.78 5.64 16.25
CA LEU A 79 -1.98 4.45 15.93
C LEU A 79 -0.57 4.54 16.53
N SER A 80 -0.06 3.40 16.98
CA SER A 80 1.21 3.34 17.71
C SER A 80 2.44 3.31 16.80
N ASP A 81 2.29 2.93 15.53
CA ASP A 81 3.41 2.75 14.61
C ASP A 81 3.06 3.02 13.14
N PHE A 82 4.04 2.88 12.26
CA PHE A 82 3.88 2.92 10.79
C PHE A 82 4.24 1.57 10.16
N GLY A 83 3.92 1.40 8.88
CA GLY A 83 4.22 0.16 8.15
C GLY A 83 3.36 -1.01 8.62
N ILE A 84 2.04 -0.82 8.64
CA ILE A 84 1.05 -1.87 8.88
C ILE A 84 1.27 -2.99 7.85
N SER A 85 1.42 -4.23 8.31
CA SER A 85 1.60 -5.42 7.47
C SER A 85 0.32 -6.21 7.28
N ASN A 86 -0.59 -6.19 8.26
CA ASN A 86 -1.83 -6.96 8.20
C ASN A 86 -2.93 -6.30 9.06
N ILE A 87 -4.18 -6.46 8.63
CA ILE A 87 -5.37 -6.09 9.38
C ILE A 87 -6.37 -7.24 9.35
N VAL A 88 -6.98 -7.59 10.48
CA VAL A 88 -8.00 -8.64 10.55
C VAL A 88 -9.07 -8.23 11.57
N TYR A 89 -10.34 -8.46 11.26
CA TYR A 89 -11.43 -8.15 12.18
C TYR A 89 -11.90 -9.41 12.88
N ASN A 90 -12.02 -9.35 14.21
CA ASN A 90 -12.63 -10.40 15.00
C ASN A 90 -14.08 -10.02 15.31
N ASN A 91 -15.03 -10.76 14.72
CA ASN A 91 -16.45 -10.50 14.93
C ASN A 91 -16.92 -10.86 16.36
N PHE A 92 -16.21 -11.76 17.05
CA PHE A 92 -16.59 -12.22 18.40
C PHE A 92 -16.54 -11.09 19.44
N ASN A 93 -15.43 -10.36 19.49
CA ASN A 93 -15.23 -9.26 20.45
C ASN A 93 -15.19 -7.87 19.79
N LYS A 94 -15.51 -7.78 18.49
CA LYS A 94 -15.61 -6.54 17.72
C LYS A 94 -14.30 -5.72 17.71
N ILE A 95 -13.17 -6.43 17.56
CA ILE A 95 -11.83 -5.84 17.52
C ILE A 95 -11.28 -5.86 16.10
N LEU A 96 -10.79 -4.72 15.62
CA LEU A 96 -9.88 -4.68 14.47
C LEU A 96 -8.44 -4.85 14.97
N PHE A 97 -7.83 -5.97 14.64
CA PHE A 97 -6.44 -6.27 14.90
C PHE A 97 -5.56 -5.65 13.82
N ILE A 98 -4.49 -4.96 14.22
CA ILE A 98 -3.51 -4.33 13.33
C ILE A 98 -2.13 -4.87 13.68
N ALA A 99 -1.48 -5.52 12.71
CA ALA A 99 -0.10 -5.98 12.82
C ALA A 99 0.83 -5.01 12.07
N TYR A 100 1.98 -4.68 12.67
CA TYR A 100 3.03 -3.89 12.04
C TYR A 100 4.20 -4.76 11.61
N LYS A 101 4.94 -4.33 10.57
CA LYS A 101 6.12 -5.05 10.04
C LYS A 101 7.18 -5.38 11.09
N ASN A 102 7.30 -4.56 12.13
CA ASN A 102 8.28 -4.72 13.22
C ASN A 102 7.78 -5.58 14.40
N GLY A 103 6.61 -6.22 14.26
CA GLY A 103 5.99 -7.03 15.31
C GLY A 103 5.27 -6.21 16.40
N ASN A 104 5.08 -4.91 16.22
CA ASN A 104 4.13 -4.16 17.05
C ASN A 104 2.70 -4.58 16.70
N ILE A 105 1.77 -4.39 17.64
CA ILE A 105 0.36 -4.72 17.46
C ILE A 105 -0.50 -3.59 18.03
N ASP A 106 -1.55 -3.20 17.30
CA ASP A 106 -2.63 -2.37 17.83
C ASP A 106 -3.97 -3.08 17.72
N PHE A 107 -4.85 -2.83 18.68
CA PHE A 107 -6.28 -3.16 18.63
C PHE A 107 -7.09 -1.89 18.53
N ILE A 108 -8.01 -1.84 17.57
CA ILE A 108 -9.07 -0.83 17.57
C ILE A 108 -10.34 -1.47 18.12
N LEU A 109 -10.79 -0.96 19.26
CA LEU A 109 -12.04 -1.35 19.92
C LEU A 109 -12.78 -0.08 20.36
N ASN A 110 -14.04 0.07 19.94
CA ASN A 110 -14.87 1.25 20.24
C ASN A 110 -14.16 2.58 19.89
N ASN A 111 -13.50 2.63 18.73
CA ASN A 111 -12.68 3.74 18.25
C ASN A 111 -11.49 4.13 19.16
N LYS A 112 -11.07 3.26 20.09
CA LYS A 112 -9.85 3.44 20.90
C LYS A 112 -8.78 2.48 20.44
N VAL A 113 -7.54 2.96 20.42
CA VAL A 113 -6.35 2.17 20.09
C VAL A 113 -5.72 1.65 21.38
N TYR A 114 -5.41 0.35 21.41
CA TYR A 114 -4.65 -0.28 22.49
C TYR A 114 -3.41 -0.96 21.89
N ASN A 115 -2.25 -0.70 22.47
CA ASN A 115 -0.99 -1.22 21.95
C ASN A 115 -0.48 -2.45 22.73
N ILE A 116 0.02 -3.45 22.01
CA ILE A 116 0.83 -4.55 22.55
C ILE A 116 2.16 -4.56 21.78
N SER A 117 3.24 -4.19 22.46
CA SER A 117 4.57 -4.00 21.85
C SER A 117 5.59 -5.04 22.30
N ASP A 118 5.14 -6.10 22.97
CA ASP A 118 5.98 -7.12 23.59
C ASP A 118 6.80 -7.93 22.58
N ILE A 119 6.20 -8.34 21.44
CA ILE A 119 6.95 -8.97 20.33
C ILE A 119 8.03 -8.01 19.81
N LYS A 120 7.65 -6.75 19.50
CA LYS A 120 8.59 -5.71 19.04
C LYS A 120 9.76 -5.51 20.01
N ARG A 121 9.52 -5.51 21.33
CA ARG A 121 10.55 -5.30 22.36
C ARG A 121 11.32 -6.57 22.76
N SER A 122 10.82 -7.76 22.47
CA SER A 122 11.43 -9.00 22.94
C SER A 122 12.86 -9.18 22.42
N GLY A 123 13.83 -9.31 23.32
CA GLY A 123 15.21 -9.65 22.98
C GLY A 123 15.44 -11.13 22.70
N GLN A 124 14.45 -11.99 22.95
CA GLN A 124 14.54 -13.43 22.75
C GLN A 124 14.27 -13.86 21.30
N ILE A 125 13.58 -13.02 20.52
CA ILE A 125 13.30 -13.28 19.11
C ILE A 125 14.46 -12.72 18.28
N VAL A 126 15.34 -13.62 17.85
CA VAL A 126 16.43 -13.32 16.90
C VAL A 126 15.87 -13.32 15.47
N GLY A 127 16.18 -12.30 14.69
CA GLY A 127 15.75 -12.20 13.29
C GLY A 127 14.41 -11.49 13.08
N SER A 128 13.64 -11.95 12.09
CA SER A 128 12.38 -11.31 11.69
C SER A 128 11.30 -11.45 12.76
N LYS A 129 10.62 -10.35 13.08
CA LYS A 129 9.46 -10.29 14.00
C LYS A 129 8.13 -10.18 13.27
N LYS A 130 8.13 -10.42 11.97
CA LYS A 130 6.97 -10.23 11.12
C LYS A 130 5.86 -11.20 11.51
N ILE A 131 4.65 -10.66 11.61
CA ILE A 131 3.39 -11.42 11.74
C ILE A 131 2.84 -11.62 10.32
N ASN A 132 2.73 -12.87 9.89
CA ASN A 132 2.28 -13.30 8.57
C ASN A 132 0.76 -13.38 8.48
N ASP A 133 0.09 -13.95 9.49
CA ASP A 133 -1.37 -14.05 9.53
C ASP A 133 -1.89 -14.06 10.97
N VAL A 134 -3.19 -13.82 11.12
CA VAL A 134 -3.90 -13.82 12.40
C VAL A 134 -5.15 -14.66 12.28
N PHE A 135 -5.20 -15.75 13.06
CA PHE A 135 -6.35 -16.63 13.17
C PHE A 135 -7.02 -16.42 14.53
N PHE A 136 -8.34 -16.31 14.56
CA PHE A 136 -9.08 -16.09 15.80
C PHE A 136 -9.80 -17.35 16.26
N ILE A 137 -9.72 -17.62 17.56
CA ILE A 137 -10.58 -18.56 18.26
C ILE A 137 -11.22 -17.76 19.39
N GLU A 138 -12.48 -17.38 19.21
CA GLU A 138 -13.22 -16.53 20.15
C GLU A 138 -12.44 -15.24 20.51
N ASN A 139 -12.02 -15.09 21.78
CA ASN A 139 -11.27 -13.94 22.28
C ASN A 139 -9.75 -14.07 22.13
N LYS A 140 -9.23 -15.18 21.58
CA LYS A 140 -7.80 -15.41 21.39
C LYS A 140 -7.37 -15.16 19.94
N ALA A 141 -6.24 -14.48 19.78
CA ALA A 141 -5.58 -14.30 18.49
C ALA A 141 -4.35 -15.19 18.42
N TYR A 142 -4.34 -16.13 17.49
CA TYR A 142 -3.21 -16.98 17.14
C TYR A 142 -2.47 -16.34 15.97
N LEU A 143 -1.25 -15.88 16.23
CA LEU A 143 -0.41 -15.18 15.29
C LEU A 143 0.55 -16.18 14.62
N SER A 144 0.48 -16.25 13.29
CA SER A 144 1.50 -16.92 12.48
C SER A 144 2.67 -15.95 12.31
N CYS A 145 3.85 -16.29 12.81
CA CYS A 145 5.03 -15.42 12.77
C CYS A 145 6.21 -16.09 12.04
N ASP A 146 7.19 -15.29 11.62
CA ASP A 146 8.43 -15.80 11.00
C ASP A 146 9.27 -16.70 11.93
N PHE A 147 9.00 -16.63 13.24
CA PHE A 147 9.73 -17.35 14.29
C PHE A 147 8.91 -18.45 14.98
N GLY A 148 7.61 -18.58 14.70
CA GLY A 148 6.74 -19.56 15.36
C GLY A 148 5.29 -19.07 15.46
N ILE A 149 4.58 -19.51 16.50
CA ILE A 149 3.21 -19.09 16.80
C ILE A 149 3.20 -18.28 18.09
N VAL A 150 2.41 -17.19 18.14
CA VAL A 150 2.15 -16.46 19.39
C VAL A 150 0.66 -16.41 19.65
N VAL A 151 0.23 -16.63 20.89
CA VAL A 151 -1.18 -16.53 21.29
C VAL A 151 -1.37 -15.29 22.14
N ILE A 152 -2.33 -14.46 21.77
CA ILE A 152 -2.73 -13.28 22.53
C ILE A 152 -4.13 -13.48 23.10
N ASP A 153 -4.27 -13.22 24.39
CA ASP A 153 -5.58 -13.00 25.01
C ASP A 153 -6.00 -11.55 24.72
N MET A 154 -6.99 -11.36 23.84
CA MET A 154 -7.41 -10.02 23.43
C MET A 154 -8.25 -9.28 24.48
N GLU A 155 -8.81 -10.01 25.44
CA GLU A 155 -9.58 -9.42 26.54
C GLU A 155 -8.63 -8.82 27.58
N ARG A 156 -7.64 -9.62 28.00
CA ARG A 156 -6.56 -9.18 28.91
C ARG A 156 -5.53 -8.29 28.22
N ARG A 157 -5.45 -8.34 26.88
CA ARG A 157 -4.49 -7.64 26.03
C ARG A 157 -3.04 -7.98 26.38
N GLU A 158 -2.75 -9.26 26.54
CA GLU A 158 -1.43 -9.78 26.88
C GLU A 158 -1.05 -10.98 25.99
N ILE A 159 0.25 -11.17 25.79
CA ILE A 159 0.75 -12.42 25.21
C ILE A 159 0.49 -13.52 26.23
N LYS A 160 -0.30 -14.51 25.83
CA LYS A 160 -0.64 -15.67 26.64
C LYS A 160 0.44 -16.74 26.52
N ASP A 161 0.79 -17.12 25.29
CA ASP A 161 1.72 -18.21 25.00
C ASP A 161 2.55 -17.94 23.74
N SER A 162 3.63 -18.71 23.56
CA SER A 162 4.45 -18.71 22.35
C SER A 162 4.97 -20.11 22.06
N TYR A 163 4.86 -20.56 20.81
CA TYR A 163 5.17 -21.93 20.39
C TYR A 163 6.28 -21.93 19.33
N PHE A 164 7.39 -22.62 19.62
CA PHE A 164 8.43 -22.93 18.67
C PHE A 164 8.22 -24.35 18.15
N ILE A 165 7.61 -24.44 16.97
CA ILE A 165 7.10 -25.71 16.42
C ILE A 165 8.03 -26.33 15.37
N GLY A 166 9.21 -25.74 15.15
CA GLY A 166 10.22 -26.31 14.28
C GLY A 166 10.82 -27.59 14.85
N GLU A 167 11.53 -28.35 14.01
CA GLU A 167 12.22 -29.56 14.45
C GLU A 167 13.13 -29.24 15.64
N ASN A 168 13.09 -30.09 16.67
CA ASN A 168 13.81 -29.89 17.94
C ASN A 168 13.47 -28.58 18.68
N GLY A 169 12.27 -28.03 18.49
CA GLY A 169 11.83 -26.80 19.16
C GLY A 169 12.50 -25.54 18.60
N THR A 170 12.95 -25.58 17.35
CA THR A 170 13.57 -24.44 16.67
C THR A 170 12.53 -23.44 16.16
N GLN A 171 12.99 -22.23 15.85
CA GLN A 171 12.17 -21.24 15.16
C GLN A 171 11.87 -21.71 13.73
N THR A 172 10.62 -21.56 13.31
CA THR A 172 10.22 -21.82 11.93
C THR A 172 9.21 -20.78 11.48
N THR A 173 9.23 -20.43 10.19
CA THR A 173 8.27 -19.50 9.62
C THR A 173 6.91 -20.15 9.47
N VAL A 174 5.95 -19.69 10.26
CA VAL A 174 4.54 -20.06 10.14
C VAL A 174 3.85 -18.99 9.29
N THR A 175 3.21 -19.42 8.21
CA THR A 175 2.61 -18.53 7.21
C THR A 175 1.13 -18.30 7.45
N SER A 176 0.39 -19.30 7.93
CA SER A 176 -1.02 -19.20 8.33
C SER A 176 -1.42 -20.33 9.28
N LEU A 177 -2.58 -20.18 9.92
CA LEU A 177 -3.17 -21.16 10.84
C LEU A 177 -4.64 -21.36 10.50
N THR A 178 -5.14 -22.58 10.72
CA THR A 178 -6.57 -22.88 10.70
C THR A 178 -6.88 -24.02 11.67
N VAL A 179 -8.16 -24.17 12.03
CA VAL A 179 -8.65 -25.24 12.90
C VAL A 179 -9.80 -25.96 12.20
N ASP A 180 -9.85 -27.29 12.31
CA ASP A 180 -10.95 -28.11 11.82
C ASP A 180 -12.04 -28.34 12.89
N ASN A 181 -13.09 -29.08 12.53
CA ASN A 181 -14.20 -29.38 13.44
C ASN A 181 -13.84 -30.34 14.59
N GLU A 182 -12.67 -30.98 14.53
CA GLU A 182 -12.15 -31.92 15.54
C GLU A 182 -11.11 -31.26 16.45
N ASN A 183 -11.03 -29.93 16.45
CA ASN A 183 -10.08 -29.13 17.21
C ASN A 183 -8.61 -29.38 16.83
N ASN A 184 -8.34 -29.92 15.64
CA ASN A 184 -6.97 -29.97 15.15
C ASN A 184 -6.58 -28.61 14.60
N ILE A 185 -5.49 -28.05 15.12
CA ILE A 185 -4.84 -26.86 14.59
C ILE A 185 -3.80 -27.27 13.54
N TYR A 186 -3.84 -26.59 12.40
CA TYR A 186 -2.90 -26.78 11.31
C TYR A 186 -2.10 -25.51 11.09
N ALA A 187 -0.78 -25.65 11.01
CA ALA A 187 0.17 -24.59 10.73
C ALA A 187 0.81 -24.83 9.36
N SER A 188 0.58 -23.91 8.42
CA SER A 188 1.32 -23.90 7.16
C SER A 188 2.70 -23.29 7.39
N THR A 189 3.73 -23.93 6.84
CA THR A 189 5.13 -23.48 6.95
C THR A 189 5.82 -23.59 5.60
N LYS A 190 7.01 -23.00 5.49
CA LYS A 190 7.87 -23.16 4.31
C LYS A 190 8.32 -24.61 4.04
N ASN A 191 8.18 -25.49 5.02
CA ASN A 191 8.65 -26.88 4.96
C ASN A 191 7.49 -27.90 5.09
N GLY A 192 6.25 -27.49 4.86
CA GLY A 192 5.06 -28.34 4.86
C GLY A 192 4.01 -27.86 5.86
N ILE A 193 3.05 -28.74 6.14
CA ILE A 193 1.96 -28.50 7.10
C ILE A 193 2.25 -29.30 8.38
N LEU A 194 2.16 -28.63 9.52
CA LEU A 194 2.21 -29.26 10.85
C LEU A 194 0.80 -29.28 11.45
N LYS A 195 0.45 -30.35 12.17
CA LYS A 195 -0.84 -30.58 12.82
C LYS A 195 -0.63 -30.89 14.30
N ALA A 196 -1.46 -30.33 15.17
CA ALA A 196 -1.59 -30.69 16.58
C ALA A 196 -3.07 -30.56 17.02
N ASN A 197 -3.44 -31.04 18.20
CA ASN A 197 -4.81 -30.92 18.72
C ASN A 197 -4.88 -29.87 19.85
N LEU A 198 -5.82 -28.93 19.74
CA LEU A 198 -5.97 -27.82 20.70
C LEU A 198 -6.46 -28.25 22.09
N GLU A 199 -7.18 -29.37 22.19
CA GLU A 199 -7.79 -29.82 23.45
C GLU A 199 -6.90 -30.82 24.20
N PHE A 200 -6.26 -31.72 23.46
CA PHE A 200 -5.54 -32.85 24.06
C PHE A 200 -4.02 -32.65 24.13
N ASP A 201 -3.44 -31.78 23.29
CA ASP A 201 -2.00 -31.58 23.26
C ASP A 201 -1.57 -30.33 24.04
N ASN A 202 -0.39 -30.42 24.68
CA ASN A 202 0.31 -29.25 25.16
C ASN A 202 1.09 -28.61 23.99
N LEU A 203 0.48 -27.62 23.32
CA LEU A 203 1.03 -27.00 22.10
C LEU A 203 2.42 -26.36 22.27
N ILE A 204 2.87 -26.11 23.50
CA ILE A 204 4.23 -25.65 23.81
C ILE A 204 5.27 -26.73 23.51
N ASP A 205 4.92 -28.01 23.68
CA ASP A 205 5.79 -29.13 23.37
C ASP A 205 5.84 -29.35 21.85
N PHE A 206 6.98 -29.06 21.24
CA PHE A 206 7.18 -29.24 19.80
C PHE A 206 6.94 -30.69 19.33
N ASN A 207 7.07 -31.69 20.21
CA ASN A 207 6.90 -33.10 19.84
C ASN A 207 5.45 -33.47 19.49
N VAL A 208 4.46 -32.69 19.93
CA VAL A 208 3.05 -32.94 19.60
C VAL A 208 2.72 -32.54 18.16
N TRP A 209 3.49 -31.62 17.58
CA TRP A 209 3.29 -31.16 16.21
C TRP A 209 3.77 -32.22 15.21
N LYS A 210 2.82 -32.79 14.47
CA LYS A 210 3.08 -33.84 13.46
C LYS A 210 3.03 -33.26 12.07
N LYS A 211 4.03 -33.60 11.25
CA LYS A 211 4.07 -33.21 9.84
C LYS A 211 3.13 -34.07 9.00
N ILE A 212 2.38 -33.43 8.11
CA ILE A 212 1.61 -34.13 7.06
C ILE A 212 2.58 -34.60 5.98
N THR A 213 2.56 -35.89 5.68
CA THR A 213 3.53 -36.54 4.76
C THR A 213 2.90 -37.15 3.51
N ASP A 214 1.57 -37.24 3.46
CA ASP A 214 0.76 -37.84 2.40
C ASP A 214 0.26 -36.79 1.39
N LEU A 215 1.06 -35.75 1.15
CA LEU A 215 0.77 -34.74 0.13
C LEU A 215 0.92 -35.33 -1.29
N PRO A 216 0.22 -34.77 -2.30
CA PRO A 216 0.35 -35.21 -3.68
C PRO A 216 1.80 -35.11 -4.17
N VAL A 217 2.25 -36.10 -4.96
CA VAL A 217 3.65 -36.22 -5.41
C VAL A 217 4.17 -35.03 -6.24
N ASN A 218 3.27 -34.20 -6.79
CA ASN A 218 3.63 -33.00 -7.53
C ASN A 218 4.07 -31.84 -6.63
N ILE A 219 3.85 -31.91 -5.31
CA ILE A 219 4.30 -30.92 -4.35
C ILE A 219 5.74 -31.24 -3.96
N ILE A 220 6.69 -30.49 -4.50
CA ILE A 220 8.13 -30.79 -4.38
C ILE A 220 8.76 -29.91 -3.30
N SER A 221 8.49 -28.61 -3.32
CA SER A 221 9.06 -27.63 -2.38
C SER A 221 8.59 -27.84 -0.94
N ASN A 222 7.39 -28.39 -0.76
CA ASN A 222 6.63 -28.36 0.50
C ASN A 222 6.35 -26.95 1.03
N ASN A 223 6.56 -25.88 0.25
CA ASN A 223 6.35 -24.51 0.68
C ASN A 223 4.86 -24.17 0.73
N CYS A 224 4.24 -24.35 1.90
CA CYS A 224 2.84 -24.06 2.13
C CYS A 224 2.69 -22.60 2.61
N GLU A 225 2.11 -21.74 1.76
CA GLU A 225 1.94 -20.32 2.08
C GLU A 225 0.62 -20.02 2.79
N GLN A 226 -0.40 -20.85 2.60
CA GLN A 226 -1.69 -20.64 3.22
C GLN A 226 -2.45 -21.95 3.42
N ILE A 227 -3.14 -22.08 4.54
CA ILE A 227 -4.07 -23.16 4.83
C ILE A 227 -5.38 -22.60 5.38
N VAL A 228 -6.52 -23.10 4.90
CA VAL A 228 -7.85 -22.64 5.29
C VAL A 228 -8.78 -23.84 5.42
N PHE A 229 -9.45 -23.96 6.57
CA PHE A 229 -10.54 -24.90 6.76
C PHE A 229 -11.88 -24.21 6.44
N TRP A 230 -12.60 -24.78 5.47
CA TRP A 230 -13.90 -24.26 5.05
C TRP A 230 -14.78 -25.40 4.53
N ASP A 231 -16.05 -25.41 4.92
CA ASP A 231 -17.05 -26.38 4.47
C ASP A 231 -16.58 -27.83 4.57
N ASN A 232 -16.08 -28.19 5.76
CA ASN A 232 -15.53 -29.51 6.10
C ASN A 232 -14.35 -29.99 5.23
N ARG A 233 -13.66 -29.08 4.56
CA ARG A 233 -12.49 -29.34 3.70
C ARG A 233 -11.32 -28.46 4.12
N LEU A 234 -10.12 -29.02 4.01
CA LEU A 234 -8.88 -28.28 4.27
C LEU A 234 -8.22 -27.91 2.94
N PHE A 235 -8.15 -26.62 2.65
CA PHE A 235 -7.51 -26.09 1.45
C PHE A 235 -6.11 -25.59 1.78
N ALA A 236 -5.11 -25.99 1.00
CA ALA A 236 -3.72 -25.60 1.18
C ALA A 236 -3.14 -25.06 -0.14
N LYS A 237 -2.55 -23.87 -0.08
CA LYS A 237 -1.80 -23.25 -1.18
C LYS A 237 -0.31 -23.57 -1.03
N PHE A 238 0.24 -24.27 -2.01
CA PHE A 238 1.68 -24.53 -2.14
C PHE A 238 2.27 -23.68 -3.26
N VAL A 239 3.48 -23.16 -3.05
CA VAL A 239 4.19 -22.33 -4.03
C VAL A 239 5.37 -23.10 -4.60
N GLU A 240 5.36 -23.32 -5.91
CA GLU A 240 6.48 -23.88 -6.66
C GLU A 240 7.09 -22.82 -7.59
N GLU A 241 8.23 -23.16 -8.17
CA GLU A 241 9.00 -22.27 -9.04
C GLU A 241 8.19 -21.78 -10.25
N GLU A 242 7.47 -22.69 -10.91
CA GLU A 242 6.70 -22.36 -12.13
C GLU A 242 5.28 -21.88 -11.84
N LYS A 243 4.57 -22.57 -10.94
CA LYS A 243 3.16 -22.31 -10.61
C LYS A 243 2.85 -22.59 -9.15
N ASP A 244 1.67 -22.17 -8.71
CA ASP A 244 1.16 -22.51 -7.39
C ASP A 244 0.18 -23.69 -7.51
N PHE A 245 0.12 -24.53 -6.48
CA PHE A 245 -0.85 -25.61 -6.37
C PHE A 245 -1.85 -25.32 -5.27
N LEU A 246 -3.13 -25.54 -5.57
CA LEU A 246 -4.18 -25.62 -4.56
C LEU A 246 -4.48 -27.08 -4.29
N CYS A 247 -4.22 -27.53 -3.07
CA CYS A 247 -4.57 -28.86 -2.60
C CYS A 247 -5.81 -28.78 -1.71
N VAL A 248 -6.64 -29.82 -1.75
CA VAL A 248 -7.77 -30.02 -0.85
C VAL A 248 -7.63 -31.38 -0.16
N PHE A 249 -7.85 -31.42 1.15
CA PHE A 249 -8.03 -32.66 1.89
C PHE A 249 -9.52 -32.95 2.02
N GLU A 250 -9.94 -34.06 1.41
CA GLU A 250 -11.31 -34.56 1.44
C GLU A 250 -11.29 -36.10 1.33
N ASN A 251 -12.24 -36.77 1.99
CA ASN A 251 -12.32 -38.23 1.99
C ASN A 251 -10.97 -38.90 2.34
N GLU A 252 -10.33 -38.41 3.40
CA GLU A 252 -9.05 -38.92 3.93
C GLU A 252 -7.86 -38.84 2.97
N THR A 253 -7.95 -38.06 1.88
CA THR A 253 -6.89 -37.95 0.89
C THR A 253 -6.66 -36.51 0.47
N TRP A 254 -5.39 -36.16 0.25
CA TRP A 254 -5.03 -34.90 -0.39
C TRP A 254 -5.12 -35.02 -1.91
N LYS A 255 -5.76 -34.04 -2.55
CA LYS A 255 -5.87 -33.94 -4.01
C LYS A 255 -5.52 -32.54 -4.47
N ILE A 256 -4.92 -32.43 -5.65
CA ILE A 256 -4.73 -31.15 -6.32
C ILE A 256 -6.04 -30.78 -7.00
N ILE A 257 -6.49 -29.54 -6.81
CA ILE A 257 -7.64 -28.94 -7.50
C ILE A 257 -7.18 -27.69 -8.25
N GLY A 258 -7.72 -27.43 -9.43
CA GLY A 258 -7.28 -26.31 -10.26
C GLY A 258 -7.19 -26.64 -11.75
N GLU A 259 -6.87 -25.64 -12.55
CA GLU A 259 -6.49 -25.83 -13.97
C GLU A 259 -5.03 -26.32 -14.06
N GLU A 260 -4.69 -27.05 -15.13
CA GLU A 260 -3.33 -27.56 -15.37
C GLU A 260 -2.32 -26.44 -15.75
N ASP A 261 -2.84 -25.29 -16.19
CA ASP A 261 -2.07 -24.12 -16.62
C ASP A 261 -1.24 -23.47 -15.51
N ILE A 262 -0.31 -22.61 -15.92
CA ILE A 262 0.48 -21.78 -15.00
C ILE A 262 -0.46 -20.84 -14.26
N THR A 263 -0.73 -21.14 -12.99
CA THR A 263 -1.58 -20.33 -12.14
C THR A 263 -0.78 -19.80 -10.96
N ARG A 264 -1.01 -18.53 -10.62
CA ARG A 264 -0.51 -17.91 -9.38
C ARG A 264 -1.69 -17.53 -8.53
N ILE A 265 -1.74 -18.11 -7.34
CA ILE A 265 -2.80 -17.89 -6.36
C ILE A 265 -2.31 -16.77 -5.46
N THR A 266 -3.02 -15.66 -5.45
CA THR A 266 -2.70 -14.53 -4.60
C THR A 266 -3.11 -14.81 -3.16
N LYS A 267 -4.36 -15.25 -2.94
CA LYS A 267 -4.90 -15.44 -1.59
C LYS A 267 -6.12 -16.38 -1.58
N LEU A 268 -6.25 -17.15 -0.51
CA LEU A 268 -7.47 -17.87 -0.13
C LEU A 268 -8.21 -17.04 0.93
N VAL A 269 -9.49 -16.75 0.71
CA VAL A 269 -10.29 -15.93 1.63
C VAL A 269 -11.58 -16.65 1.98
N LYS A 270 -11.81 -16.83 3.27
CA LYS A 270 -13.08 -17.31 3.82
C LYS A 270 -14.02 -16.12 4.02
N ASN A 271 -15.17 -16.17 3.39
CA ASN A 271 -16.36 -15.38 3.70
C ASN A 271 -17.39 -16.29 4.39
N GLU A 272 -18.41 -15.73 5.04
CA GLU A 272 -19.39 -16.53 5.82
C GLU A 272 -19.94 -17.74 5.04
N ASP A 273 -20.49 -17.49 3.85
CA ASP A 273 -21.14 -18.47 2.97
C ASP A 273 -20.34 -18.79 1.68
N LYS A 274 -19.18 -18.16 1.49
CA LYS A 274 -18.37 -18.25 0.27
C LYS A 274 -16.90 -18.46 0.56
N PHE A 275 -16.24 -19.25 -0.27
CA PHE A 275 -14.79 -19.37 -0.30
C PHE A 275 -14.24 -18.80 -1.59
N LEU A 276 -13.35 -17.82 -1.45
CA LEU A 276 -12.78 -17.05 -2.54
C LEU A 276 -11.34 -17.49 -2.76
N ILE A 277 -11.04 -17.93 -3.97
CA ILE A 277 -9.69 -18.26 -4.43
C ILE A 277 -9.26 -17.18 -5.42
N ILE A 278 -8.41 -16.28 -4.97
CA ILE A 278 -7.97 -15.12 -5.74
C ILE A 278 -6.74 -15.51 -6.53
N TYR A 279 -6.82 -15.44 -7.86
CA TYR A 279 -5.68 -15.55 -8.76
C TYR A 279 -5.24 -14.16 -9.20
N LYS A 280 -4.11 -14.09 -9.91
CA LYS A 280 -3.59 -12.84 -10.47
C LYS A 280 -4.60 -12.09 -11.34
N ASP A 281 -5.34 -12.82 -12.18
CA ASP A 281 -6.18 -12.24 -13.25
C ASP A 281 -7.68 -12.56 -13.12
N TYR A 282 -8.06 -13.45 -12.20
CA TYR A 282 -9.45 -13.86 -12.00
C TYR A 282 -9.69 -14.32 -10.56
N LEU A 283 -10.97 -14.45 -10.20
CA LEU A 283 -11.44 -14.98 -8.94
C LEU A 283 -12.20 -16.28 -9.20
N ARG A 284 -12.03 -17.25 -8.31
CA ARG A 284 -12.92 -18.40 -8.21
C ARG A 284 -13.69 -18.34 -6.91
N ILE A 285 -14.98 -18.65 -6.96
CA ILE A 285 -15.87 -18.64 -5.80
C ILE A 285 -16.51 -20.02 -5.66
N ILE A 286 -16.47 -20.55 -4.44
CA ILE A 286 -17.19 -21.76 -4.04
C ILE A 286 -18.25 -21.31 -3.03
N ASN A 287 -19.53 -21.54 -3.31
CA ASN A 287 -20.59 -21.28 -2.33
C ASN A 287 -20.75 -22.50 -1.41
N GLN A 288 -21.16 -22.27 -0.17
CA GLN A 288 -21.35 -23.34 0.81
C GLN A 288 -22.31 -24.42 0.29
N GLY A 289 -21.92 -25.68 0.40
CA GLY A 289 -22.72 -26.81 -0.09
C GLY A 289 -22.71 -27.01 -1.61
N GLU A 290 -22.03 -26.16 -2.38
CA GLU A 290 -21.80 -26.36 -3.80
C GLU A 290 -20.44 -27.02 -4.05
N GLU A 291 -20.41 -27.98 -4.97
CA GLU A 291 -19.15 -28.55 -5.50
C GLU A 291 -18.57 -27.70 -6.63
N ASN A 292 -19.42 -26.91 -7.30
CA ASN A 292 -19.03 -26.12 -8.46
C ASN A 292 -18.19 -24.91 -8.06
N ILE A 293 -17.09 -24.72 -8.78
CA ILE A 293 -16.22 -23.56 -8.63
C ILE A 293 -16.53 -22.57 -9.76
N ASN A 294 -17.22 -21.48 -9.44
CA ASN A 294 -17.55 -20.45 -10.41
C ASN A 294 -16.34 -19.56 -10.68
N LYS A 295 -16.00 -19.32 -11.96
CA LYS A 295 -14.87 -18.48 -12.40
C LYS A 295 -15.37 -17.12 -12.85
N TYR A 296 -14.80 -16.06 -12.28
CA TYR A 296 -15.12 -14.67 -12.60
C TYR A 296 -13.84 -13.93 -12.96
N TYR A 297 -13.80 -13.30 -14.13
CA TYR A 297 -12.67 -12.44 -14.50
C TYR A 297 -12.74 -11.11 -13.75
N ILE A 298 -11.61 -10.65 -13.22
CA ILE A 298 -11.54 -9.36 -12.52
C ILE A 298 -10.79 -8.37 -13.41
N PRO A 299 -11.33 -7.17 -13.66
CA PRO A 299 -10.71 -6.19 -14.55
C PRO A 299 -9.42 -5.53 -13.98
N ALA A 300 -8.86 -6.02 -12.87
CA ALA A 300 -7.48 -5.69 -12.48
C ALA A 300 -6.90 -6.71 -11.49
N ILE A 301 -5.60 -6.57 -11.22
CA ILE A 301 -4.84 -7.38 -10.26
C ILE A 301 -5.41 -7.23 -8.85
N ALA A 302 -6.19 -8.22 -8.41
CA ALA A 302 -6.69 -8.28 -7.04
C ALA A 302 -5.61 -8.84 -6.11
N GLN A 303 -5.44 -8.17 -4.97
CA GLN A 303 -4.59 -8.62 -3.87
C GLN A 303 -5.42 -9.25 -2.74
N TYR A 304 -6.63 -8.74 -2.53
CA TYR A 304 -7.58 -9.26 -1.57
C TYR A 304 -9.01 -8.89 -1.97
N CYS A 305 -9.98 -9.77 -1.67
CA CYS A 305 -11.39 -9.55 -1.94
C CYS A 305 -12.21 -10.06 -0.76
N ILE A 306 -13.33 -9.42 -0.45
CA ILE A 306 -14.29 -9.86 0.57
C ILE A 306 -15.71 -9.48 0.17
N TYR A 307 -16.70 -10.30 0.51
CA TYR A 307 -18.11 -9.92 0.40
C TYR A 307 -18.60 -9.31 1.71
N ASP A 308 -19.42 -8.27 1.61
CA ASP A 308 -20.19 -7.78 2.76
C ASP A 308 -21.54 -8.48 2.90
N GLU A 309 -22.30 -8.07 3.91
CA GLU A 309 -23.62 -8.62 4.26
C GLU A 309 -24.67 -8.37 3.17
N GLU A 310 -24.46 -7.36 2.31
CA GLU A 310 -25.33 -7.04 1.17
C GLU A 310 -24.90 -7.78 -0.12
N ASN A 311 -23.99 -8.74 -0.01
CA ASN A 311 -23.39 -9.47 -1.13
C ASN A 311 -22.67 -8.54 -2.13
N THR A 312 -22.18 -7.38 -1.68
CA THR A 312 -21.28 -6.52 -2.44
C THR A 312 -19.86 -7.04 -2.31
N LEU A 313 -19.20 -7.31 -3.44
CA LEU A 313 -17.79 -7.67 -3.45
C LEU A 313 -16.93 -6.40 -3.35
N TRP A 314 -16.06 -6.38 -2.35
CA TRP A 314 -15.06 -5.33 -2.16
C TRP A 314 -13.69 -5.86 -2.56
N VAL A 315 -12.97 -5.10 -3.38
CA VAL A 315 -11.68 -5.51 -3.97
C VAL A 315 -10.60 -4.51 -3.61
N ALA A 316 -9.50 -5.02 -3.03
CA ALA A 316 -8.24 -4.32 -2.87
C ALA A 316 -7.19 -4.93 -3.82
N GLY A 317 -6.41 -4.09 -4.48
CA GLY A 317 -5.33 -4.54 -5.34
C GLY A 317 -4.90 -3.53 -6.39
N GLY A 318 -3.61 -3.60 -6.74
CA GLY A 318 -3.02 -2.74 -7.76
C GLY A 318 -3.02 -1.26 -7.37
N ASN A 319 -3.05 -0.39 -8.39
CA ASN A 319 -3.06 1.07 -8.23
C ASN A 319 -4.47 1.65 -8.48
N SER A 320 -5.49 1.05 -7.85
CA SER A 320 -6.90 1.33 -8.15
C SER A 320 -7.74 1.73 -6.93
N GLY A 321 -7.14 1.92 -5.76
CA GLY A 321 -7.90 2.16 -4.53
C GLY A 321 -8.73 0.95 -4.10
N LEU A 322 -9.74 1.19 -3.27
CA LEU A 322 -10.83 0.24 -3.02
C LEU A 322 -11.80 0.28 -4.21
N ARG A 323 -12.29 -0.87 -4.64
CA ARG A 323 -13.36 -0.97 -5.65
C ARG A 323 -14.52 -1.77 -5.10
N ASP A 324 -15.73 -1.33 -5.38
CA ASP A 324 -16.92 -2.14 -5.25
C ASP A 324 -17.21 -2.89 -6.56
N GLY A 325 -17.72 -4.10 -6.42
CA GLY A 325 -17.90 -5.06 -7.51
C GLY A 325 -19.31 -5.61 -7.52
N ARG A 326 -20.33 -4.75 -7.47
CA ARG A 326 -21.73 -5.16 -7.66
C ARG A 326 -21.87 -5.72 -9.09
N THR A 327 -21.81 -7.05 -9.18
CA THR A 327 -21.98 -7.92 -10.36
C THR A 327 -21.09 -7.57 -11.56
N PHE A 328 -20.11 -8.44 -11.82
CA PHE A 328 -19.18 -8.42 -12.97
C PHE A 328 -19.84 -8.55 -14.36
N GLU A 329 -21.16 -8.40 -14.47
CA GLU A 329 -21.93 -8.77 -15.66
C GLU A 329 -22.17 -7.63 -16.65
N THR A 330 -21.88 -6.37 -16.32
CA THR A 330 -22.00 -5.26 -17.31
C THR A 330 -21.01 -4.15 -17.00
N GLU A 331 -20.86 -3.22 -17.96
CA GLU A 331 -19.98 -2.05 -18.05
C GLU A 331 -20.05 -1.04 -16.87
N TYR A 332 -20.22 -1.50 -15.63
CA TYR A 332 -20.11 -0.67 -14.45
C TYR A 332 -18.67 -0.13 -14.36
N LYS A 333 -18.54 1.18 -14.55
CA LYS A 333 -17.34 1.92 -14.18
C LYS A 333 -17.14 1.73 -12.67
N HIS A 334 -16.27 0.80 -12.29
CA HIS A 334 -15.86 0.62 -10.90
C HIS A 334 -15.40 1.97 -10.34
N GLN A 335 -16.03 2.41 -9.24
CA GLN A 335 -15.60 3.63 -8.59
C GLN A 335 -14.35 3.31 -7.76
N SER A 336 -13.24 3.94 -8.11
CA SER A 336 -12.03 3.90 -7.27
C SER A 336 -12.27 4.77 -6.03
N ILE A 337 -12.24 4.15 -4.85
CA ILE A 337 -12.49 4.79 -3.56
C ILE A 337 -11.18 4.81 -2.77
N TYR A 338 -10.66 6.01 -2.51
CA TYR A 338 -9.48 6.22 -1.68
C TYR A 338 -9.43 7.69 -1.22
N PRO A 339 -8.72 8.01 -0.12
CA PRO A 339 -8.52 9.39 0.32
C PRO A 339 -7.90 10.26 -0.78
N ASN A 340 -8.29 11.53 -0.87
CA ASN A 340 -7.55 12.49 -1.68
C ASN A 340 -6.11 12.60 -1.14
N SER A 341 -5.15 12.15 -1.93
CA SER A 341 -3.77 11.98 -1.53
C SER A 341 -2.85 12.16 -2.74
N PRO A 342 -1.54 12.38 -2.55
CA PRO A 342 -0.60 12.17 -3.65
C PRO A 342 -0.72 10.71 -4.13
N ASP A 343 -0.53 10.47 -5.43
CA ASP A 343 -0.53 9.10 -5.97
C ASP A 343 0.83 8.40 -5.73
N ILE A 344 1.87 9.17 -5.41
CA ILE A 344 3.27 8.73 -5.32
C ILE A 344 3.77 8.60 -3.88
N GLY A 345 4.62 7.60 -3.67
CA GLY A 345 5.60 7.57 -2.58
C GLY A 345 7.01 7.73 -3.16
N GLY A 346 8.00 8.02 -2.29
CA GLY A 346 9.39 8.21 -2.74
C GLY A 346 9.58 9.53 -3.49
N VAL A 347 9.14 10.62 -2.87
CA VAL A 347 9.36 12.00 -3.31
C VAL A 347 10.85 12.25 -3.47
N PHE A 348 11.25 12.80 -4.62
CA PHE A 348 12.65 13.18 -4.85
C PHE A 348 12.87 14.69 -4.67
N ASP A 349 11.90 15.50 -5.12
CA ASP A 349 11.94 16.95 -4.92
C ASP A 349 10.53 17.55 -4.78
N MET A 350 10.48 18.71 -4.12
CA MET A 350 9.27 19.49 -3.90
C MET A 350 9.57 20.98 -4.00
N ASN A 351 8.64 21.73 -4.59
CA ASN A 351 8.79 23.17 -4.71
C ASN A 351 7.44 23.87 -4.59
N ILE A 352 7.45 25.08 -4.00
CA ILE A 352 6.24 25.87 -3.75
C ILE A 352 6.21 27.03 -4.73
N ASN A 353 5.09 27.18 -5.42
CA ASN A 353 4.87 28.29 -6.33
C ASN A 353 3.39 28.73 -6.29
N ASN A 354 3.15 30.04 -6.19
CA ASN A 354 1.80 30.61 -6.09
C ASN A 354 0.89 29.92 -5.06
N SER A 355 1.43 29.62 -3.87
CA SER A 355 0.73 28.90 -2.78
C SER A 355 0.32 27.45 -3.09
N LYS A 356 0.87 26.85 -4.15
CA LYS A 356 0.72 25.43 -4.48
C LYS A 356 2.02 24.69 -4.19
N LEU A 357 1.91 23.52 -3.60
CA LEU A 357 3.04 22.61 -3.42
C LEU A 357 3.07 21.63 -4.58
N TYR A 358 4.17 21.61 -5.32
CA TYR A 358 4.43 20.67 -6.41
C TYR A 358 5.41 19.62 -5.94
N VAL A 359 5.11 18.36 -6.23
CA VAL A 359 5.86 17.20 -5.76
C VAL A 359 6.14 16.30 -6.95
N VAL A 360 7.41 15.99 -7.17
CA VAL A 360 7.83 15.03 -8.20
C VAL A 360 8.42 13.78 -7.56
N ALA A 361 8.12 12.63 -8.15
CA ALA A 361 8.75 11.38 -7.79
C ALA A 361 9.40 10.73 -9.00
N GLY A 362 10.58 10.20 -8.73
CA GLY A 362 11.43 9.47 -9.66
C GLY A 362 12.54 8.83 -8.86
N GLY A 363 13.77 9.14 -9.24
CA GLY A 363 14.96 8.81 -8.47
C GLY A 363 15.86 7.80 -9.11
N VAL A 364 16.93 7.53 -8.39
CA VAL A 364 18.04 6.68 -8.78
C VAL A 364 18.28 5.59 -7.74
N SER A 365 18.93 4.50 -8.14
CA SER A 365 19.39 3.45 -7.21
C SER A 365 20.57 3.94 -6.36
N GLY A 366 20.99 3.15 -5.36
CA GLY A 366 22.20 3.45 -4.58
C GLY A 366 23.49 3.49 -5.40
N PHE A 367 23.47 2.98 -6.63
CA PHE A 367 24.56 3.05 -7.61
C PHE A 367 24.24 4.01 -8.76
N TRP A 368 23.32 4.95 -8.56
CA TRP A 368 22.98 6.00 -9.54
C TRP A 368 22.41 5.51 -10.88
N GLY A 369 21.95 4.26 -10.92
CA GLY A 369 21.18 3.73 -12.04
C GLY A 369 19.73 4.21 -12.01
N ASN A 370 19.09 4.26 -13.18
CA ASN A 370 17.66 4.53 -13.30
C ASN A 370 16.81 3.57 -12.47
N LEU A 371 15.76 4.12 -11.86
CA LEU A 371 14.67 3.31 -11.29
C LEU A 371 13.54 3.07 -12.31
N TRP A 372 13.56 3.78 -13.43
CA TRP A 372 12.59 3.71 -14.53
C TRP A 372 11.14 3.95 -14.07
N LYS A 373 10.96 4.73 -13.00
CA LYS A 373 9.64 5.12 -12.49
C LYS A 373 9.02 6.11 -13.45
N ASN A 374 7.74 5.93 -13.76
CA ASN A 374 7.00 6.92 -14.56
C ASN A 374 7.07 8.28 -13.88
N PHE A 375 7.33 9.33 -14.67
CA PHE A 375 7.25 10.68 -14.16
C PHE A 375 5.80 10.97 -13.75
N GLN A 376 5.61 11.26 -12.47
CA GLN A 376 4.35 11.72 -11.91
C GLN A 376 4.56 13.04 -11.18
N LEU A 377 3.61 13.96 -11.37
CA LEU A 377 3.52 15.24 -10.67
C LEU A 377 2.28 15.22 -9.78
N SER A 378 2.47 15.51 -8.49
CA SER A 378 1.38 15.73 -7.54
C SER A 378 1.38 17.20 -7.10
N VAL A 379 0.24 17.86 -7.18
CA VAL A 379 0.08 19.28 -6.82
C VAL A 379 -0.95 19.40 -5.71
N PHE A 380 -0.56 20.02 -4.60
CA PHE A 380 -1.43 20.31 -3.47
C PHE A 380 -1.78 21.80 -3.43
N GLU A 381 -3.09 22.08 -3.45
CA GLU A 381 -3.66 23.42 -3.40
C GLU A 381 -5.07 23.34 -2.79
N ASN A 382 -5.48 24.34 -2.01
CA ASN A 382 -6.83 24.43 -1.44
C ASN A 382 -7.28 23.13 -0.72
N GLU A 383 -6.39 22.57 0.10
CA GLU A 383 -6.63 21.34 0.86
C GLU A 383 -6.91 20.08 0.00
N SER A 384 -6.50 20.09 -1.27
CA SER A 384 -6.69 18.97 -2.19
C SER A 384 -5.47 18.69 -3.05
N TRP A 385 -5.23 17.41 -3.32
CA TRP A 385 -4.24 16.89 -4.25
C TRP A 385 -4.83 16.71 -5.65
N SER A 386 -4.04 17.06 -6.66
CA SER A 386 -4.23 16.68 -8.05
C SER A 386 -2.99 15.94 -8.55
N ASN A 387 -3.19 14.81 -9.23
CA ASN A 387 -2.12 13.92 -9.64
C ASN A 387 -2.13 13.74 -11.15
N LYS A 388 -0.94 13.71 -11.75
CA LYS A 388 -0.78 13.54 -13.20
C LYS A 388 0.44 12.69 -13.50
N GLU A 389 0.24 11.67 -14.33
CA GLU A 389 1.31 10.85 -14.88
C GLU A 389 1.65 11.29 -16.31
N PHE A 390 2.94 11.33 -16.62
CA PHE A 390 3.47 11.67 -17.93
C PHE A 390 4.05 10.41 -18.58
N GLY A 391 3.27 9.80 -19.48
CA GLY A 391 3.69 8.61 -20.21
C GLY A 391 4.95 8.86 -21.05
N GLY A 392 5.87 7.90 -21.04
CA GLY A 392 7.13 7.97 -21.81
C GLY A 392 8.26 8.76 -21.15
N LEU A 393 7.99 9.54 -20.10
CA LEU A 393 8.99 10.23 -19.29
C LEU A 393 9.20 9.50 -17.97
N LYS A 394 10.44 9.46 -17.48
CA LYS A 394 10.81 8.69 -16.28
C LYS A 394 11.67 9.49 -15.32
N ASP A 395 11.76 9.00 -14.08
CA ASP A 395 12.75 9.39 -13.09
C ASP A 395 12.93 10.91 -12.96
N ALA A 396 11.84 11.63 -12.67
CA ALA A 396 11.91 13.06 -12.34
C ALA A 396 12.69 13.27 -11.04
N MET A 397 13.69 14.16 -11.10
CA MET A 397 14.68 14.39 -10.05
C MET A 397 14.43 15.72 -9.34
N ALA A 398 14.32 16.82 -10.07
CA ALA A 398 14.18 18.15 -9.49
C ALA A 398 13.16 19.00 -10.25
N ILE A 399 12.52 19.95 -9.58
CA ILE A 399 11.50 20.83 -10.15
C ILE A 399 11.76 22.30 -9.79
N CYS A 400 11.71 23.18 -10.78
CA CYS A 400 11.81 24.62 -10.58
C CYS A 400 10.82 25.39 -11.47
N PHE A 401 10.59 26.66 -11.11
CA PHE A 401 9.67 27.55 -11.82
C PHE A 401 10.45 28.71 -12.43
N ASN A 402 10.05 29.14 -13.62
CA ASN A 402 10.60 30.38 -14.18
C ASN A 402 10.15 31.58 -13.34
N PRO A 403 11.09 32.37 -12.76
CA PRO A 403 10.73 33.54 -11.95
C PRO A 403 9.98 34.64 -12.73
N ARG A 404 10.14 34.71 -14.06
CA ARG A 404 9.43 35.67 -14.94
C ARG A 404 8.06 35.17 -15.38
N ASN A 405 7.88 33.86 -15.45
CA ASN A 405 6.62 33.23 -15.81
C ASN A 405 6.39 32.01 -14.89
N PRO A 406 5.76 32.22 -13.73
CA PRO A 406 5.52 31.14 -12.76
C PRO A 406 4.69 29.97 -13.28
N LYS A 407 4.07 30.09 -14.46
CA LYS A 407 3.33 29.01 -15.13
C LYS A 407 4.24 28.04 -15.88
N GLN A 408 5.43 28.50 -16.24
CA GLN A 408 6.44 27.69 -16.93
C GLN A 408 7.26 26.93 -15.88
N VAL A 409 7.16 25.61 -15.93
CA VAL A 409 7.79 24.71 -14.96
C VAL A 409 8.85 23.89 -15.66
N PHE A 410 10.01 23.72 -15.04
CA PHE A 410 11.08 22.87 -15.54
C PHE A 410 11.35 21.73 -14.58
N VAL A 411 11.56 20.54 -15.13
CA VAL A 411 11.86 19.32 -14.39
C VAL A 411 13.12 18.68 -14.95
N ALA A 412 14.09 18.39 -14.08
CA ALA A 412 15.22 17.54 -14.43
C ALA A 412 14.81 16.07 -14.33
N SER A 413 15.26 15.26 -15.29
CA SER A 413 15.06 13.81 -15.31
C SER A 413 16.38 13.07 -15.42
N TRP A 414 16.48 11.94 -14.72
CA TRP A 414 17.58 11.00 -14.90
C TRP A 414 17.31 10.16 -16.14
N GLY A 415 17.99 10.45 -17.24
CA GLY A 415 17.88 9.72 -18.52
C GLY A 415 17.06 10.43 -19.59
N TYR A 416 16.24 11.44 -19.24
CA TYR A 416 15.42 12.19 -20.21
C TYR A 416 15.72 13.69 -20.25
N GLY A 417 16.79 14.16 -19.58
CA GLY A 417 17.19 15.56 -19.61
C GLY A 417 16.18 16.52 -18.96
N VAL A 418 16.05 17.72 -19.53
CA VAL A 418 15.16 18.77 -19.01
C VAL A 418 13.79 18.73 -19.70
N ILE A 419 12.74 18.67 -18.89
CA ILE A 419 11.34 18.65 -19.31
C ILE A 419 10.71 20.00 -18.95
N GLU A 420 10.08 20.65 -19.92
CA GLU A 420 9.29 21.87 -19.70
C GLU A 420 7.79 21.51 -19.64
N LEU A 421 7.09 21.88 -18.57
CA LEU A 421 5.64 21.66 -18.42
C LEU A 421 4.90 22.97 -18.69
N ASP A 422 3.96 22.94 -19.64
CA ASP A 422 3.00 24.03 -19.88
C ASP A 422 1.61 23.71 -19.29
N GLU A 423 0.90 24.74 -18.81
CA GLU A 423 -0.36 24.65 -18.05
C GLU A 423 -1.52 23.98 -18.82
N ASN A 424 -1.43 23.86 -20.16
CA ASN A 424 -2.46 23.27 -21.02
C ASN A 424 -1.98 22.11 -21.91
N ASN A 425 -1.05 21.31 -21.39
CA ASN A 425 -0.92 19.88 -21.68
C ASN A 425 -1.06 19.37 -23.13
N SER A 426 -0.19 19.84 -24.03
CA SER A 426 0.12 19.16 -25.30
C SER A 426 1.63 19.05 -25.51
N LEU A 427 2.33 18.45 -24.54
CA LEU A 427 3.78 18.26 -24.63
C LEU A 427 4.10 17.47 -25.90
N GLN A 428 4.84 18.10 -26.82
CA GLN A 428 5.42 17.45 -27.98
C GLN A 428 6.93 17.32 -27.78
N ASN A 429 7.47 16.19 -28.21
CA ASN A 429 8.89 15.89 -28.16
C ASN A 429 9.69 16.92 -28.99
N ILE A 430 10.72 17.51 -28.37
CA ILE A 430 11.60 18.47 -29.04
C ILE A 430 12.79 17.81 -29.76
N TYR A 431 13.07 16.52 -29.53
CA TYR A 431 14.17 15.80 -30.22
C TYR A 431 13.78 14.38 -30.69
N PRO A 432 13.83 14.07 -32.00
CA PRO A 432 13.78 12.70 -32.51
C PRO A 432 15.17 12.03 -32.40
N GLY A 433 15.27 10.83 -31.80
CA GLY A 433 16.44 9.94 -31.98
C GLY A 433 17.16 9.38 -30.75
N ASP A 434 16.58 9.50 -29.55
CA ASP A 434 17.10 8.99 -28.26
C ASP A 434 18.39 9.66 -27.76
N SER A 435 18.35 10.21 -26.56
CA SER A 435 19.51 10.75 -25.88
C SER A 435 19.35 10.51 -24.38
N TYR A 436 20.07 9.51 -23.88
CA TYR A 436 20.17 9.21 -22.46
C TYR A 436 20.94 10.34 -21.76
N VAL A 437 20.22 11.29 -21.17
CA VAL A 437 20.81 12.47 -20.51
C VAL A 437 20.45 12.47 -19.03
N ARG A 438 21.47 12.41 -18.17
CA ARG A 438 21.32 12.32 -16.72
C ARG A 438 21.40 13.70 -16.09
N THR A 439 20.23 14.31 -15.88
CA THR A 439 20.13 15.59 -15.19
C THR A 439 19.66 15.40 -13.75
N GLY A 440 20.38 15.98 -12.80
CA GLY A 440 20.08 15.88 -11.37
C GLY A 440 19.34 17.12 -10.87
N GLY A 441 20.06 18.22 -10.75
CA GLY A 441 19.61 19.49 -10.20
C GLY A 441 19.29 20.52 -11.27
N ILE A 442 18.32 21.37 -10.98
CA ILE A 442 17.85 22.43 -11.87
C ILE A 442 17.45 23.66 -11.07
N THR A 443 17.89 24.86 -11.48
CA THR A 443 17.59 26.09 -10.75
C THR A 443 17.72 27.34 -11.64
N PHE A 444 17.03 28.42 -11.26
CA PHE A 444 17.19 29.73 -11.90
C PHE A 444 18.13 30.61 -11.09
N ASP A 445 18.98 31.36 -11.79
CA ASP A 445 19.78 32.40 -11.17
C ASP A 445 19.06 33.75 -11.09
N LYS A 446 19.66 34.74 -10.40
CA LYS A 446 19.05 36.07 -10.25
C LYS A 446 18.87 36.82 -11.58
N ASN A 447 19.59 36.41 -12.62
CA ASN A 447 19.46 36.96 -13.97
C ASN A 447 18.41 36.22 -14.80
N ASN A 448 17.75 35.20 -14.26
CA ASN A 448 16.78 34.30 -14.91
C ASN A 448 17.39 33.35 -15.96
N ASN A 449 18.67 33.02 -15.83
CA ASN A 449 19.23 31.90 -16.58
C ASN A 449 18.94 30.59 -15.83
N LEU A 450 18.52 29.55 -16.56
CA LEU A 450 18.28 28.22 -16.04
C LEU A 450 19.59 27.43 -16.03
N PHE A 451 20.03 27.00 -14.86
CA PHE A 451 21.20 26.14 -14.67
C PHE A 451 20.76 24.70 -14.42
N VAL A 452 21.49 23.76 -15.01
CA VAL A 452 21.20 22.32 -14.95
C VAL A 452 22.50 21.56 -14.74
N THR A 453 22.52 20.60 -13.81
CA THR A 453 23.64 19.66 -13.70
C THR A 453 23.43 18.48 -14.65
N ASN A 454 24.52 18.02 -15.26
CA ASN A 454 24.52 16.92 -16.21
C ASN A 454 25.68 15.96 -15.89
N SER A 455 25.37 14.71 -15.60
CA SER A 455 26.34 13.71 -15.15
C SER A 455 26.96 12.96 -16.33
N GLU A 456 28.16 12.41 -16.12
CA GLU A 456 28.91 11.57 -17.09
C GLU A 456 29.25 12.27 -18.43
N VAL A 457 29.23 13.60 -18.44
CA VAL A 457 29.60 14.40 -19.62
C VAL A 457 30.81 15.32 -19.35
N PRO A 458 31.54 15.72 -20.40
CA PRO A 458 32.68 16.62 -20.23
C PRO A 458 32.31 18.03 -19.73
N ASP A 459 31.16 18.55 -20.19
CA ASP A 459 30.64 19.86 -19.83
C ASP A 459 29.42 19.69 -18.94
N ALA A 460 29.66 19.60 -17.65
CA ALA A 460 28.71 19.07 -16.68
C ALA A 460 27.66 20.07 -16.18
N ILE A 461 27.77 21.35 -16.58
CA ILE A 461 26.81 22.39 -16.23
C ILE A 461 26.24 22.99 -17.52
N SER A 462 24.95 22.80 -17.76
CA SER A 462 24.22 23.42 -18.87
C SER A 462 23.48 24.66 -18.40
N VAL A 463 23.41 25.68 -19.25
CA VAL A 463 22.77 26.96 -18.98
C VAL A 463 21.84 27.33 -20.14
N LYS A 464 20.54 27.51 -19.87
CA LYS A 464 19.61 28.16 -20.80
C LYS A 464 19.53 29.65 -20.45
N ASN A 465 19.93 30.51 -21.37
CA ASN A 465 19.86 31.96 -21.14
C ASN A 465 18.42 32.47 -21.32
N ASN A 466 18.22 33.77 -21.05
CA ASN A 466 16.93 34.45 -21.22
C ASN A 466 16.39 34.53 -22.66
N ASN A 467 17.23 34.19 -23.66
CA ASN A 467 16.86 34.15 -25.07
C ASN A 467 16.55 32.72 -25.53
N ASP A 468 16.37 31.78 -24.58
CA ASP A 468 16.14 30.35 -24.81
C ASP A 468 17.31 29.60 -25.49
N GLU A 469 18.51 30.17 -25.48
CA GLU A 469 19.72 29.54 -26.03
C GLU A 469 20.47 28.75 -24.97
N TRP A 470 20.98 27.57 -25.35
CA TRP A 470 21.74 26.68 -24.47
C TRP A 470 23.25 26.86 -24.63
N PHE A 471 23.96 26.86 -23.51
CA PHE A 471 25.42 26.86 -23.42
C PHE A 471 25.86 25.84 -22.36
N SER A 472 27.08 25.35 -22.48
CA SER A 472 27.68 24.48 -21.46
C SER A 472 28.91 25.14 -20.86
N LEU A 473 29.10 24.96 -19.55
CA LEU A 473 30.25 25.45 -18.82
C LEU A 473 31.19 24.29 -18.51
N ASN A 474 32.44 24.43 -18.95
CA ASN A 474 33.48 23.45 -18.69
C ASN A 474 34.22 23.80 -17.39
N TYR A 475 34.18 22.89 -16.42
CA TYR A 475 34.99 22.94 -15.22
C TYR A 475 35.77 21.64 -15.10
N ARG A 476 37.09 21.73 -14.94
CA ARG A 476 37.97 20.56 -14.94
C ARG A 476 37.58 19.55 -13.85
N GLU A 477 37.15 20.05 -12.71
CA GLU A 477 36.77 19.31 -11.52
C GLU A 477 35.43 18.56 -11.69
N LEU A 478 34.58 19.00 -12.62
CA LEU A 478 33.27 18.40 -12.87
C LEU A 478 33.24 17.45 -14.07
N LYS A 479 34.36 17.35 -14.79
CA LYS A 479 34.45 16.57 -16.02
C LYS A 479 34.15 15.09 -15.75
N ASN A 480 33.11 14.56 -16.39
CA ASN A 480 32.68 13.16 -16.30
C ASN A 480 32.36 12.68 -14.87
N VAL A 481 31.96 13.58 -13.97
CA VAL A 481 31.47 13.17 -12.65
C VAL A 481 30.20 12.34 -12.82
N GLU A 482 30.16 11.17 -12.18
CA GLU A 482 29.09 10.19 -12.36
C GLU A 482 27.76 10.62 -11.71
N THR A 483 27.82 11.46 -10.68
CA THR A 483 26.68 11.71 -9.77
C THR A 483 26.58 13.18 -9.40
N LEU A 484 26.22 14.02 -10.38
CA LEU A 484 25.93 15.43 -10.11
C LEU A 484 24.46 15.61 -9.76
N GLU A 485 24.25 16.09 -8.54
CA GLU A 485 22.93 16.27 -7.96
C GLU A 485 22.51 17.73 -8.01
N GLU A 486 22.30 18.32 -6.84
CA GLU A 486 21.70 19.62 -6.62
C GLU A 486 22.64 20.74 -7.05
N ILE A 487 22.02 21.77 -7.63
CA ILE A 487 22.63 23.08 -7.85
C ILE A 487 21.74 24.13 -7.18
N ILE A 488 22.33 24.95 -6.33
CA ILE A 488 21.63 26.04 -5.63
C ILE A 488 22.26 27.39 -5.97
N VAL A 489 21.43 28.44 -5.95
CA VAL A 489 21.86 29.82 -6.15
C VAL A 489 21.72 30.59 -4.85
N THR A 490 22.83 31.17 -4.40
CA THR A 490 22.88 31.97 -3.17
C THR A 490 22.36 33.40 -3.38
N GLU A 491 22.19 34.14 -2.28
CA GLU A 491 21.80 35.54 -2.34
C GLU A 491 22.81 36.41 -3.10
N ASP A 492 24.11 36.10 -3.06
CA ASP A 492 25.12 36.83 -3.85
C ASP A 492 25.21 36.33 -5.32
N ASN A 493 24.25 35.52 -5.76
CA ASN A 493 24.19 34.89 -7.08
C ASN A 493 25.32 33.89 -7.39
N ASN A 494 26.07 33.45 -6.36
CA ASN A 494 27.02 32.33 -6.46
C ASN A 494 26.26 31.01 -6.63
N LYS A 495 26.80 30.10 -7.45
CA LYS A 495 26.24 28.77 -7.71
C LYS A 495 27.02 27.72 -6.91
N TRP A 496 26.32 26.89 -6.16
CA TRP A 496 26.89 25.78 -5.40
C TRP A 496 26.38 24.48 -6.00
N VAL A 497 27.28 23.56 -6.30
CA VAL A 497 26.96 22.27 -6.88
C VAL A 497 27.39 21.19 -5.90
N ARG A 498 26.48 20.25 -5.61
CA ARG A 498 26.79 19.11 -4.73
C ARG A 498 27.51 18.02 -5.52
N LEU A 499 28.67 17.62 -5.01
CA LEU A 499 29.46 16.48 -5.47
C LEU A 499 29.17 15.23 -4.60
N PRO A 500 29.41 14.01 -5.11
CA PRO A 500 29.27 12.77 -4.34
C PRO A 500 30.03 12.72 -3.01
#